data_AF-A0A3N5DUA4-F1
#
_entry.id   AF-A0A3N5DUA4-F1
#
_cell.length_a   1.000
_cell.length_b   1.000
_cell.length_c   1.000
_cell.angle_alpha   90.00
_cell.angle_beta   90.00
_cell.angle_gamma   90.00
#
_symmetry.space_group_name_H-M   'P 1'
#
loop_
_entity.id
_entity.type
_entity.pdbx_description
1 polymer ?
#
loop_
_entity_poly.entity_id
_entity_poly.type
_entity_poly.pdbx_seq_one_letter_code
_entity_poly.pdbx_strand_id
1 'polypeptide(L)'
;MKSGKLIISLSILLAIMLQGIAINAQSQEQKITIGYIKPGRIDVKAFVLLKETTIMAEGYGGLFKKLGNDLMFYGWILDSKSRKVVWNLLEDANDKFFERSDPGRFGFKKEVKLPAGQYEVYYAAGMNYNRFGSNNVDIRISDLGDLFNLIFSEINDNNDNYNSSYASKFSMSITASSAVFSEVAWDKKVNEFSSNALISIVRAGDDLSVKKSFTVANDINLNIMEIGEQSDGDLNDFAWIVNANTYEKIWPNSETRFKKAGGGSKNKSTFQTIRLPKGTYTLHYISDDSHSYDKWNVLPPYDPQFWGITVWPDEADKSKVKTIEQEDPFVLKLNKAKNNAYLSQGFTLKKDMKIRVLSQGESSGDFDMADYGWIVNTDTHTTVWEFTQRKGQYAGGGEKNKIVNQEIDLPKGNYVAYFVTDDSHAYGDWNVAPPLVPELWGISILVNSDKDSFVLTDAQSASSNSQILAEIVRVRDDERIRKSFSLDKETKVRIFAIGEGDDGDLVDLGWIKNSNTDKIVWEMTYRTSERAGGADKNRLYDGTIVLPAGDYTVYYETDGSHSYRDWNDTPPYDQEHYGITVYRIQ
;
A
#
# COMPACT_ATOMS: atom_id res chain seq x y z
N MET A 1 -78.01 -71.80 -34.92
CA MET A 1 -78.84 -71.13 -33.89
C MET A 1 -77.97 -70.14 -33.15
N LYS A 2 -78.12 -68.83 -33.41
CA LYS A 2 -78.67 -67.81 -32.47
C LYS A 2 -78.02 -67.90 -31.08
N SER A 3 -77.43 -66.89 -30.45
CA SER A 3 -77.36 -65.43 -30.66
C SER A 3 -76.58 -64.85 -29.46
N GLY A 4 -76.02 -63.66 -29.58
CA GLY A 4 -75.75 -62.80 -28.42
C GLY A 4 -74.32 -62.28 -28.27
N LYS A 5 -74.10 -61.06 -28.76
CA LYS A 5 -72.95 -60.19 -28.41
C LYS A 5 -72.99 -59.83 -26.93
N LEU A 6 -71.83 -59.67 -26.28
CA LEU A 6 -71.56 -58.50 -25.43
C LEU A 6 -70.05 -58.24 -25.30
N ILE A 7 -69.61 -57.15 -25.93
CA ILE A 7 -68.39 -56.38 -25.61
C ILE A 7 -68.65 -55.64 -24.28
N ILE A 8 -67.61 -55.19 -23.57
CA ILE A 8 -67.54 -54.45 -22.27
C ILE A 8 -67.07 -55.44 -21.17
N SER A 9 -65.90 -55.33 -20.51
CA SER A 9 -65.03 -54.20 -20.17
C SER A 9 -63.65 -54.74 -19.77
N LEU A 10 -62.59 -54.36 -20.48
CA LEU A 10 -61.19 -54.59 -20.07
C LEU A 10 -60.60 -53.26 -19.58
N SER A 11 -61.30 -52.61 -18.66
CA SER A 11 -60.97 -51.26 -18.18
C SER A 11 -61.01 -51.13 -16.65
N ILE A 12 -61.29 -52.21 -15.92
CA ILE A 12 -61.46 -52.17 -14.46
C ILE A 12 -60.36 -52.94 -13.70
N LEU A 13 -59.57 -53.81 -14.37
CA LEU A 13 -58.43 -54.48 -13.71
C LEU A 13 -57.08 -53.75 -13.81
N LEU A 14 -56.96 -52.69 -14.62
CA LEU A 14 -55.75 -51.86 -14.68
C LEU A 14 -55.82 -50.63 -13.74
N ALA A 15 -56.98 -50.37 -13.15
CA ALA A 15 -57.20 -49.23 -12.24
C ALA A 15 -56.97 -49.56 -10.75
N ILE A 16 -56.81 -50.85 -10.39
CA ILE A 16 -56.66 -51.28 -8.98
C ILE A 16 -55.23 -51.80 -8.67
N MET A 17 -54.36 -51.98 -9.68
CA MET A 17 -52.91 -52.19 -9.48
C MET A 17 -52.05 -50.94 -9.76
N LEU A 18 -52.67 -49.75 -9.81
CA LEU A 18 -51.99 -48.46 -9.92
C LEU A 18 -52.25 -47.53 -8.71
N GLN A 19 -52.87 -48.04 -7.64
CA GLN A 19 -53.13 -47.31 -6.39
C GLN A 19 -52.47 -47.97 -5.17
N GLY A 20 -51.30 -48.58 -5.35
CA GLY A 20 -50.60 -49.32 -4.29
C GLY A 20 -49.14 -48.93 -4.08
N ILE A 21 -48.63 -47.87 -4.72
CA ILE A 21 -47.34 -47.27 -4.41
C ILE A 21 -47.47 -45.76 -4.60
N ALA A 22 -48.35 -45.13 -3.80
CA ALA A 22 -48.08 -43.77 -3.38
C ALA A 22 -46.89 -43.89 -2.43
N ILE A 23 -45.67 -43.80 -2.97
CA ILE A 23 -44.51 -43.48 -2.16
C ILE A 23 -44.93 -42.19 -1.48
N ASN A 24 -45.13 -42.25 -0.17
CA ASN A 24 -44.96 -41.11 0.69
C ASN A 24 -43.54 -40.62 0.44
N ALA A 25 -43.37 -39.80 -0.61
CA ALA A 25 -42.24 -38.90 -0.73
C ALA A 25 -42.53 -37.83 0.31
N GLN A 26 -42.40 -38.22 1.58
CA GLN A 26 -42.11 -37.29 2.64
C GLN A 26 -40.89 -36.56 2.11
N SER A 27 -41.07 -35.32 1.66
CA SER A 27 -39.99 -34.55 1.06
C SER A 27 -38.95 -34.43 2.15
N GLN A 28 -37.92 -35.27 2.09
CA GLN A 28 -36.89 -35.30 3.11
C GLN A 28 -36.27 -33.91 3.07
N GLU A 29 -36.43 -33.13 4.14
CA GLU A 29 -35.82 -31.83 4.20
C GLU A 29 -34.33 -32.02 4.44
N GLN A 30 -33.52 -31.29 3.69
CA GLN A 30 -32.10 -31.19 3.95
C GLN A 30 -31.83 -29.85 4.63
N LYS A 31 -30.98 -29.90 5.65
CA LYS A 31 -30.64 -28.75 6.50
C LYS A 31 -29.13 -28.57 6.51
N ILE A 32 -28.69 -27.36 6.23
CA ILE A 32 -27.30 -26.93 6.39
C ILE A 32 -27.27 -25.97 7.56
N THR A 33 -26.44 -26.27 8.56
CA THR A 33 -26.21 -25.40 9.71
C THR A 33 -24.79 -24.86 9.65
N ILE A 34 -24.67 -23.55 9.84
CA ILE A 34 -23.45 -22.82 10.17
C ILE A 34 -23.65 -22.10 11.49
N GLY A 35 -22.58 -21.72 12.16
CA GLY A 35 -22.72 -20.97 13.39
C GLY A 35 -21.42 -20.45 13.94
N TYR A 36 -21.48 -20.04 15.19
CA TYR A 36 -20.40 -19.28 15.76
C TYR A 36 -19.12 -20.11 15.89
N ILE A 37 -18.06 -19.48 15.39
CA ILE A 37 -16.65 -19.72 15.68
C ILE A 37 -16.17 -18.42 16.37
N LYS A 38 -15.17 -18.49 17.26
CA LYS A 38 -14.60 -17.36 18.06
C LYS A 38 -14.70 -15.99 17.33
N PRO A 39 -14.99 -14.85 18.00
CA PRO A 39 -15.22 -13.59 17.29
C PRO A 39 -13.98 -13.21 16.49
N GLY A 40 -14.20 -12.60 15.34
CA GLY A 40 -13.15 -12.40 14.34
C GLY A 40 -12.89 -13.63 13.46
N ARG A 41 -13.67 -14.71 13.60
CA ARG A 41 -13.69 -15.84 12.66
C ARG A 41 -15.05 -15.91 11.95
N ILE A 42 -15.09 -16.64 10.84
CA ILE A 42 -16.27 -16.82 9.99
C ILE A 42 -16.50 -18.31 9.79
N ASP A 43 -17.75 -18.74 9.86
CA ASP A 43 -18.18 -20.05 9.39
C ASP A 43 -18.86 -19.94 8.02
N VAL A 44 -18.56 -20.86 7.12
CA VAL A 44 -19.03 -20.84 5.73
C VAL A 44 -19.38 -22.23 5.24
N LYS A 45 -20.51 -22.32 4.54
CA LYS A 45 -20.92 -23.48 3.74
C LYS A 45 -21.53 -23.04 2.43
N ALA A 46 -21.77 -23.97 1.51
CA ALA A 46 -22.46 -23.67 0.27
C ALA A 46 -23.51 -24.72 -0.09
N PHE A 47 -24.45 -24.31 -0.93
CA PHE A 47 -25.51 -25.16 -1.42
C PHE A 47 -25.88 -24.82 -2.87
N VAL A 48 -26.50 -25.78 -3.54
CA VAL A 48 -27.06 -25.63 -4.88
C VAL A 48 -28.57 -25.77 -4.83
N LEU A 49 -29.26 -24.90 -5.57
CA LEU A 49 -30.67 -25.00 -5.90
C LEU A 49 -30.84 -25.36 -7.37
N LEU A 50 -31.50 -26.48 -7.65
CA LEU A 50 -31.73 -26.96 -9.03
C LEU A 50 -32.80 -26.16 -9.78
N LYS A 51 -33.69 -25.48 -9.04
CA LYS A 51 -34.74 -24.60 -9.55
C LYS A 51 -35.05 -23.53 -8.52
N GLU A 52 -35.80 -22.50 -8.94
CA GLU A 52 -36.32 -21.50 -8.01
C GLU A 52 -37.03 -22.17 -6.82
N THR A 53 -36.60 -21.82 -5.61
CA THR A 53 -37.03 -22.48 -4.37
C THR A 53 -37.12 -21.43 -3.26
N THR A 54 -38.19 -21.50 -2.47
CA THR A 54 -38.25 -20.79 -1.18
C THR A 54 -37.54 -21.63 -0.15
N ILE A 55 -36.44 -21.12 0.39
CA ILE A 55 -35.69 -21.73 1.49
C ILE A 55 -36.15 -21.13 2.83
N MET A 56 -36.01 -21.89 3.90
CA MET A 56 -36.21 -21.40 5.26
C MET A 56 -34.85 -21.09 5.90
N ALA A 57 -34.62 -19.83 6.27
CA ALA A 57 -33.47 -19.36 7.02
C ALA A 57 -33.89 -19.12 8.48
N GLU A 58 -33.37 -19.92 9.42
CA GLU A 58 -33.71 -19.82 10.84
C GLU A 58 -32.49 -19.99 11.73
N GLY A 59 -32.53 -19.39 12.93
CA GLY A 59 -31.42 -19.48 13.86
C GLY A 59 -31.47 -18.41 14.93
N TYR A 60 -30.28 -18.05 15.42
CA TYR A 60 -30.10 -17.06 16.46
C TYR A 60 -29.07 -16.03 16.04
N GLY A 61 -29.41 -14.75 16.16
CA GLY A 61 -28.48 -13.62 16.04
C GLY A 61 -28.27 -12.95 17.40
N GLY A 62 -27.49 -11.88 17.41
CA GLY A 62 -27.27 -11.10 18.62
C GLY A 62 -26.66 -9.73 18.36
N LEU A 63 -26.98 -8.79 19.25
CA LEU A 63 -26.32 -7.50 19.37
C LEU A 63 -26.13 -7.22 20.85
N PHE A 64 -24.87 -7.03 21.25
CA PHE A 64 -24.48 -6.74 22.62
C PHE A 64 -23.74 -5.42 22.66
N LYS A 65 -24.24 -4.46 23.42
CA LYS A 65 -23.60 -3.15 23.56
C LYS A 65 -22.92 -3.05 24.92
N LYS A 66 -21.59 -2.99 24.92
CA LYS A 66 -20.82 -2.78 26.16
C LYS A 66 -19.70 -1.78 25.91
N LEU A 67 -19.58 -0.79 26.80
CA LEU A 67 -18.52 0.23 26.74
C LEU A 67 -18.46 1.01 25.42
N GLY A 68 -19.63 1.29 24.82
CA GLY A 68 -19.72 2.03 23.56
C GLY A 68 -19.49 1.20 22.29
N ASN A 69 -19.15 -0.09 22.43
CA ASN A 69 -18.92 -1.02 21.32
C ASN A 69 -20.11 -1.97 21.12
N ASP A 70 -20.40 -2.25 19.84
CA ASP A 70 -21.45 -3.18 19.42
C ASP A 70 -20.82 -4.51 18.94
N LEU A 71 -20.95 -5.56 19.75
CA LEU A 71 -20.63 -6.93 19.34
C LEU A 71 -21.85 -7.56 18.66
N MET A 72 -21.70 -7.93 17.40
CA MET A 72 -22.81 -8.42 16.56
C MET A 72 -22.60 -9.86 16.12
N PHE A 73 -23.71 -10.61 16.00
CA PHE A 73 -23.77 -11.98 15.50
C PHE A 73 -24.87 -12.06 14.44
N TYR A 74 -24.49 -12.34 13.20
CA TYR A 74 -25.48 -12.47 12.12
C TYR A 74 -24.94 -13.28 10.94
N GLY A 75 -25.85 -13.74 10.09
CA GLY A 75 -25.54 -14.47 8.88
C GLY A 75 -26.13 -13.84 7.63
N TRP A 76 -25.57 -14.23 6.49
CA TRP A 76 -25.98 -13.77 5.16
C TRP A 76 -25.80 -14.87 4.11
N ILE A 77 -26.45 -14.67 2.96
CA ILE A 77 -26.40 -15.56 1.80
C ILE A 77 -25.85 -14.76 0.62
N LEU A 78 -24.86 -15.34 -0.05
CA LEU A 78 -24.17 -14.79 -1.21
C LEU A 78 -24.46 -15.67 -2.42
N ASP A 79 -24.78 -15.08 -3.57
CA ASP A 79 -24.80 -15.80 -4.84
C ASP A 79 -23.36 -16.08 -5.31
N SER A 80 -22.98 -17.35 -5.42
CA SER A 80 -21.58 -17.74 -5.66
C SER A 80 -21.02 -17.26 -7.01
N LYS A 81 -21.89 -17.00 -7.99
CA LYS A 81 -21.49 -16.57 -9.34
C LYS A 81 -21.34 -15.06 -9.45
N SER A 82 -22.35 -14.33 -9.00
CA SER A 82 -22.40 -12.86 -9.10
C SER A 82 -21.73 -12.16 -7.91
N ARG A 83 -21.41 -12.90 -6.84
CA ARG A 83 -20.86 -12.40 -5.58
C ARG A 83 -21.75 -11.34 -4.91
N LYS A 84 -23.05 -11.33 -5.22
CA LYS A 84 -24.01 -10.40 -4.62
C LYS A 84 -24.63 -11.03 -3.39
N VAL A 85 -24.76 -10.22 -2.32
CA VAL A 85 -25.57 -10.60 -1.17
C VAL A 85 -27.03 -10.64 -1.60
N VAL A 86 -27.65 -11.82 -1.50
CA VAL A 86 -29.06 -12.02 -1.87
C VAL A 86 -29.99 -11.97 -0.66
N TRP A 87 -29.43 -12.14 0.54
CA TRP A 87 -30.13 -11.97 1.82
C TRP A 87 -29.12 -11.77 2.95
N ASN A 88 -29.43 -10.93 3.92
CA ASN A 88 -28.68 -10.84 5.17
C ASN A 88 -29.61 -10.50 6.35
N LEU A 89 -29.32 -11.06 7.51
CA LEU A 89 -30.13 -10.88 8.71
C LEU A 89 -30.10 -9.42 9.22
N LEU A 90 -28.98 -8.72 9.00
CA LEU A 90 -28.80 -7.34 9.46
C LEU A 90 -29.85 -6.42 8.86
N GLU A 91 -29.99 -6.40 7.54
CA GLU A 91 -30.99 -5.58 6.83
C GLU A 91 -32.43 -6.07 7.07
N ASP A 92 -32.68 -7.38 7.00
CA ASP A 92 -34.03 -7.95 7.12
C ASP A 92 -34.65 -7.79 8.52
N ALA A 93 -33.83 -7.66 9.56
CA ALA A 93 -34.27 -7.53 10.95
C ALA A 93 -33.75 -6.27 11.64
N ASN A 94 -33.30 -5.28 10.87
CA ASN A 94 -32.65 -4.06 11.35
C ASN A 94 -33.47 -3.37 12.45
N ASP A 95 -34.64 -2.84 12.11
CA ASP A 95 -35.50 -2.06 13.01
C ASP A 95 -36.02 -2.89 14.20
N LYS A 96 -36.08 -4.21 14.01
CA LYS A 96 -36.58 -5.13 15.03
C LYS A 96 -35.56 -5.41 16.12
N PHE A 97 -34.29 -5.59 15.75
CA PHE A 97 -33.26 -6.02 16.67
C PHE A 97 -32.04 -5.09 16.66
N PHE A 98 -31.48 -4.78 15.49
CA PHE A 98 -30.21 -4.07 15.39
C PHE A 98 -30.30 -2.54 15.58
N GLU A 99 -31.49 -1.94 15.45
CA GLU A 99 -31.73 -0.53 15.86
C GLU A 99 -31.98 -0.39 17.37
N ARG A 100 -32.25 -1.49 18.08
CA ARG A 100 -32.47 -1.45 19.52
C ARG A 100 -31.13 -1.42 20.26
N SER A 101 -31.09 -0.68 21.35
CA SER A 101 -29.94 -0.73 22.26
C SER A 101 -29.91 -2.11 22.93
N ASP A 102 -28.90 -2.92 22.60
CA ASP A 102 -28.57 -4.18 23.28
C ASP A 102 -29.74 -5.19 23.41
N PRO A 103 -30.31 -5.69 22.29
CA PRO A 103 -31.36 -6.70 22.33
C PRO A 103 -30.89 -8.05 22.87
N GLY A 104 -29.57 -8.24 23.08
CA GLY A 104 -28.96 -9.51 23.41
C GLY A 104 -29.16 -10.55 22.31
N ARG A 105 -29.29 -11.82 22.69
CA ARG A 105 -29.55 -12.93 21.75
C ARG A 105 -31.01 -12.98 21.35
N PHE A 106 -31.28 -13.08 20.05
CA PHE A 106 -32.64 -13.20 19.51
C PHE A 106 -32.75 -14.31 18.47
N GLY A 107 -33.94 -14.92 18.40
CA GLY A 107 -34.26 -15.92 17.37
C GLY A 107 -34.85 -15.28 16.12
N PHE A 108 -34.56 -15.86 14.96
CA PHE A 108 -35.16 -15.46 13.69
C PHE A 108 -35.61 -16.67 12.87
N LYS A 109 -36.60 -16.46 12.02
CA LYS A 109 -37.12 -17.42 11.06
C LYS A 109 -37.69 -16.67 9.87
N LYS A 110 -37.15 -16.92 8.67
CA LYS A 110 -37.42 -16.15 7.46
C LYS A 110 -37.49 -17.05 6.24
N GLU A 111 -38.47 -16.78 5.38
CA GLU A 111 -38.57 -17.39 4.07
C GLU A 111 -37.81 -16.53 3.05
N VAL A 112 -36.89 -17.15 2.32
CA VAL A 112 -36.08 -16.47 1.31
C VAL A 112 -36.30 -17.16 -0.02
N LYS A 113 -36.82 -16.42 -1.01
CA LYS A 113 -37.05 -16.96 -2.35
C LYS A 113 -35.82 -16.75 -3.22
N LEU A 114 -35.19 -17.84 -3.65
CA LEU A 114 -33.97 -17.80 -4.44
C LEU A 114 -34.16 -18.50 -5.81
N PRO A 115 -33.61 -17.94 -6.90
CA PRO A 115 -33.53 -18.63 -8.19
C PRO A 115 -32.72 -19.94 -8.14
N ALA A 116 -32.71 -20.66 -9.26
CA ALA A 116 -31.77 -21.76 -9.45
C ALA A 116 -30.34 -21.22 -9.47
N GLY A 117 -29.41 -21.85 -8.75
CA GLY A 117 -28.06 -21.33 -8.61
C GLY A 117 -27.24 -22.03 -7.54
N GLN A 118 -26.01 -21.56 -7.35
CA GLN A 118 -25.15 -21.95 -6.24
C GLN A 118 -24.98 -20.75 -5.31
N TYR A 119 -25.07 -21.01 -4.01
CA TYR A 119 -25.04 -19.99 -2.98
C TYR A 119 -24.05 -20.38 -1.88
N GLU A 120 -23.44 -19.37 -1.28
CA GLU A 120 -22.68 -19.49 -0.04
C GLU A 120 -23.50 -18.92 1.11
N VAL A 121 -23.40 -19.54 2.27
CA VAL A 121 -24.02 -19.07 3.50
C VAL A 121 -22.91 -18.83 4.52
N TYR A 122 -22.95 -17.66 5.12
CA TYR A 122 -21.94 -17.16 6.03
C TYR A 122 -22.56 -16.78 7.37
N TYR A 123 -21.80 -16.97 8.44
CA TYR A 123 -22.15 -16.53 9.77
C TYR A 123 -20.91 -16.01 10.46
N ALA A 124 -20.99 -14.82 11.05
CA ALA A 124 -19.86 -14.19 11.70
C ALA A 124 -20.26 -13.54 13.01
N ALA A 125 -19.24 -13.37 13.86
CA ALA A 125 -19.30 -12.54 15.04
C ALA A 125 -18.13 -11.57 15.05
N GLY A 126 -18.40 -10.30 15.33
CA GLY A 126 -17.37 -9.27 15.31
C GLY A 126 -17.89 -7.91 15.74
N MET A 127 -16.98 -6.97 15.91
CA MET A 127 -17.31 -5.60 16.30
C MET A 127 -17.78 -4.76 15.11
N ASN A 128 -18.82 -3.96 15.32
CA ASN A 128 -19.22 -2.91 14.40
C ASN A 128 -18.73 -1.55 14.90
N TYR A 129 -17.62 -1.08 14.34
CA TYR A 129 -17.05 0.22 14.66
C TYR A 129 -17.85 1.33 13.96
N ASN A 130 -18.90 1.85 14.61
CA ASN A 130 -19.71 2.95 14.09
C ASN A 130 -19.56 4.23 14.93
N ARG A 131 -18.86 5.20 14.35
CA ARG A 131 -19.04 6.66 14.45
C ARG A 131 -20.25 7.12 15.29
N PHE A 132 -20.03 7.47 16.55
CA PHE A 132 -20.62 8.66 17.16
C PHE A 132 -19.57 9.28 18.07
N GLY A 133 -19.27 10.57 17.83
CA GLY A 133 -18.26 11.30 18.57
C GLY A 133 -18.51 11.23 20.07
N SER A 134 -17.51 10.72 20.79
CA SER A 134 -17.26 11.14 22.15
C SER A 134 -15.77 11.00 22.39
N ASN A 135 -15.15 12.12 22.69
CA ASN A 135 -13.81 12.19 23.22
C ASN A 135 -13.66 11.21 24.39
N ASN A 136 -12.49 10.59 24.48
CA ASN A 136 -11.92 10.06 25.71
C ASN A 136 -12.50 8.76 26.29
N VAL A 137 -12.68 7.71 25.48
CA VAL A 137 -12.23 6.40 25.98
C VAL A 137 -11.75 5.50 24.83
N ASP A 138 -10.46 5.59 24.53
CA ASP A 138 -9.69 4.42 24.06
C ASP A 138 -9.73 3.38 25.18
N ILE A 139 -10.87 2.69 25.37
CA ILE A 139 -10.80 1.40 26.05
C ILE A 139 -10.19 0.48 25.01
N ARG A 140 -8.86 0.46 25.03
CA ARG A 140 -8.00 -0.56 24.45
C ARG A 140 -8.38 -1.89 25.10
N ILE A 141 -9.51 -2.44 24.69
CA ILE A 141 -9.75 -3.87 24.83
C ILE A 141 -8.89 -4.47 23.72
N SER A 142 -7.64 -4.72 24.06
CA SER A 142 -6.54 -5.05 23.13
C SER A 142 -6.70 -6.36 22.36
N ASP A 143 -7.83 -7.05 22.53
CA ASP A 143 -8.24 -8.20 21.73
C ASP A 143 -9.78 -8.29 21.70
N LEU A 144 -10.38 -8.65 20.56
CA LEU A 144 -11.78 -9.08 20.45
C LEU A 144 -12.12 -10.17 21.49
N GLY A 145 -11.13 -10.99 21.85
CA GLY A 145 -11.21 -11.97 22.92
C GLY A 145 -11.54 -11.37 24.29
N ASP A 146 -10.95 -10.23 24.65
CA ASP A 146 -11.15 -9.58 25.95
C ASP A 146 -12.55 -8.97 26.06
N LEU A 147 -13.08 -8.38 24.97
CA LEU A 147 -14.45 -7.86 24.94
C LEU A 147 -15.46 -9.00 25.01
N PHE A 148 -15.20 -10.09 24.27
CA PHE A 148 -16.02 -11.29 24.33
C PHE A 148 -16.04 -11.85 25.76
N ASN A 149 -14.88 -12.00 26.39
CA ASN A 149 -14.78 -12.41 27.78
C ASN A 149 -15.55 -11.43 28.67
N LEU A 150 -15.42 -10.12 28.51
CA LEU A 150 -16.11 -9.11 29.33
C LEU A 150 -17.64 -9.08 29.15
N ILE A 151 -18.16 -9.42 27.97
CA ILE A 151 -19.61 -9.55 27.73
C ILE A 151 -20.16 -10.84 28.33
N PHE A 152 -19.40 -11.94 28.26
CA PHE A 152 -19.89 -13.27 28.63
C PHE A 152 -19.36 -13.81 29.97
N SER A 153 -18.42 -13.14 30.65
CA SER A 153 -17.85 -13.52 31.96
C SER A 153 -18.75 -13.13 33.14
N GLU A 154 -19.58 -12.09 33.00
CA GLU A 154 -20.61 -11.73 33.99
C GLU A 154 -21.74 -12.77 34.11
N ILE A 155 -21.71 -13.83 33.29
CA ILE A 155 -22.71 -14.90 33.30
C ILE A 155 -22.33 -16.11 34.20
N ASN A 156 -21.10 -16.23 34.73
CA ASN A 156 -20.72 -16.81 36.06
C ASN A 156 -19.29 -17.35 36.17
N ASP A 157 -18.78 -17.23 37.41
CA ASP A 157 -17.78 -18.01 38.16
C ASP A 157 -16.98 -19.13 37.43
N ASN A 158 -15.66 -18.90 37.32
CA ASN A 158 -14.59 -19.89 37.46
C ASN A 158 -14.72 -21.22 36.66
N ASN A 159 -14.53 -21.20 35.33
CA ASN A 159 -13.89 -22.31 34.59
C ASN A 159 -13.64 -22.02 33.10
N ASP A 160 -12.40 -22.22 32.64
CA ASP A 160 -11.93 -22.00 31.26
C ASP A 160 -12.55 -22.94 30.20
N ASN A 161 -13.31 -23.97 30.60
CA ASN A 161 -13.90 -24.97 29.70
C ASN A 161 -15.29 -24.59 29.13
N TYR A 162 -15.85 -23.42 29.44
CA TYR A 162 -17.25 -23.08 29.10
C TYR A 162 -17.46 -22.18 27.87
N ASN A 163 -16.38 -21.65 27.27
CA ASN A 163 -16.44 -20.75 26.11
C ASN A 163 -17.09 -21.37 24.86
N SER A 164 -17.20 -22.71 24.78
CA SER A 164 -17.82 -23.44 23.65
C SER A 164 -19.36 -23.58 23.75
N SER A 165 -19.97 -23.55 24.95
CA SER A 165 -21.41 -23.86 25.11
C SER A 165 -22.35 -22.67 24.92
N TYR A 166 -21.86 -21.44 25.10
CA TYR A 166 -22.64 -20.22 24.86
C TYR A 166 -22.50 -19.75 23.42
N ALA A 167 -21.27 -19.85 22.90
CA ALA A 167 -20.90 -19.78 21.49
C ALA A 167 -21.82 -20.63 20.58
N SER A 168 -22.02 -21.91 20.90
CA SER A 168 -22.88 -22.82 20.12
C SER A 168 -24.36 -22.42 20.05
N LYS A 169 -24.78 -21.35 20.73
CA LYS A 169 -26.15 -20.82 20.74
C LYS A 169 -26.41 -19.80 19.63
N PHE A 170 -25.38 -19.41 18.89
CA PHE A 170 -25.45 -18.51 17.73
C PHE A 170 -25.22 -19.31 16.46
N SER A 171 -26.22 -19.33 15.60
CA SER A 171 -26.20 -20.15 14.39
C SER A 171 -27.23 -19.68 13.38
N MET A 172 -27.06 -20.15 12.16
CA MET A 172 -28.00 -20.01 11.08
C MET A 172 -28.11 -21.35 10.37
N SER A 173 -29.34 -21.74 10.10
CA SER A 173 -29.65 -22.93 9.32
C SER A 173 -30.46 -22.57 8.09
N ILE A 174 -30.11 -23.20 6.98
CA ILE A 174 -30.88 -23.17 5.74
C ILE A 174 -31.51 -24.54 5.52
N THR A 175 -32.83 -24.56 5.37
CA THR A 175 -33.61 -25.79 5.15
C THR A 175 -34.43 -25.67 3.87
N ALA A 176 -34.41 -26.72 3.06
CA ALA A 176 -35.27 -26.87 1.89
C ALA A 176 -35.47 -28.35 1.54
N SER A 177 -36.37 -28.63 0.59
CA SER A 177 -36.59 -30.00 0.09
C SER A 177 -35.33 -30.57 -0.56
N SER A 178 -34.88 -31.76 -0.11
CA SER A 178 -33.72 -32.47 -0.67
C SER A 178 -33.84 -32.79 -2.17
N ALA A 179 -35.05 -32.74 -2.74
CA ALA A 179 -35.24 -32.93 -4.18
C ALA A 179 -34.65 -31.80 -5.03
N VAL A 180 -34.39 -30.62 -4.44
CA VAL A 180 -33.93 -29.41 -5.16
C VAL A 180 -32.74 -28.73 -4.51
N PHE A 181 -32.35 -29.16 -3.31
CA PHE A 181 -31.34 -28.55 -2.47
C PHE A 181 -30.26 -29.57 -2.12
N SER A 182 -28.99 -29.19 -2.25
CA SER A 182 -27.87 -30.03 -1.84
C SER A 182 -26.70 -29.18 -1.35
N GLU A 183 -26.06 -29.62 -0.26
CA GLU A 183 -24.80 -29.05 0.22
C GLU A 183 -23.67 -29.37 -0.78
N VAL A 184 -22.81 -28.39 -1.03
CA VAL A 184 -21.64 -28.52 -1.90
C VAL A 184 -20.42 -27.90 -1.22
N ALA A 185 -19.22 -28.24 -1.70
CA ALA A 185 -18.00 -27.59 -1.26
C ALA A 185 -18.05 -26.09 -1.54
N TRP A 186 -17.82 -25.28 -0.50
CA TRP A 186 -18.00 -23.83 -0.54
C TRP A 186 -16.90 -23.11 -1.33
N ASP A 187 -15.70 -23.67 -1.34
CA ASP A 187 -14.51 -23.11 -1.98
C ASP A 187 -14.49 -23.35 -3.50
N LYS A 188 -15.24 -24.33 -3.99
CA LYS A 188 -15.21 -24.77 -5.39
C LYS A 188 -15.39 -23.62 -6.39
N LYS A 189 -16.39 -22.76 -6.20
CA LYS A 189 -16.68 -21.67 -7.15
C LYS A 189 -15.69 -20.53 -7.06
N VAL A 190 -15.25 -20.21 -5.84
CA VAL A 190 -14.18 -19.23 -5.62
C VAL A 190 -12.90 -19.70 -6.32
N ASN A 191 -12.48 -20.95 -6.07
CA ASN A 191 -11.28 -21.52 -6.67
C ASN A 191 -11.38 -21.61 -8.21
N GLU A 192 -12.55 -21.95 -8.75
CA GLU A 192 -12.82 -21.95 -10.20
C GLU A 192 -12.70 -20.54 -10.79
N PHE A 193 -13.25 -19.52 -10.13
CA PHE A 193 -13.13 -18.13 -10.59
C PHE A 193 -11.67 -17.67 -10.54
N SER A 194 -10.99 -17.83 -9.42
CA SER A 194 -9.59 -17.43 -9.24
C SER A 194 -8.65 -18.13 -10.23
N SER A 195 -8.87 -19.41 -10.53
CA SER A 195 -8.05 -20.16 -11.49
C SER A 195 -8.22 -19.71 -12.94
N ASN A 196 -9.36 -19.08 -13.27
CA ASN A 196 -9.66 -18.58 -14.62
C ASN A 196 -9.34 -17.09 -14.80
N ALA A 197 -8.93 -16.40 -13.72
CA ALA A 197 -8.51 -15.01 -13.76
C ALA A 197 -7.11 -14.86 -14.36
N LEU A 198 -6.75 -13.65 -14.79
CA LEU A 198 -5.37 -13.36 -15.23
C LEU A 198 -4.42 -13.39 -14.04
N ILE A 199 -4.78 -12.68 -12.95
CA ILE A 199 -4.08 -12.70 -11.66
C ILE A 199 -5.18 -12.71 -10.58
N SER A 200 -5.04 -13.58 -9.58
CA SER A 200 -5.93 -13.62 -8.41
C SER A 200 -5.09 -13.83 -7.15
N ILE A 201 -5.20 -12.89 -6.22
CA ILE A 201 -4.61 -12.88 -4.89
C ILE A 201 -5.81 -12.74 -3.95
N VAL A 202 -6.47 -13.86 -3.68
CA VAL A 202 -7.65 -13.92 -2.81
C VAL A 202 -7.29 -14.67 -1.54
N ARG A 203 -8.07 -14.44 -0.49
CA ARG A 203 -7.76 -14.96 0.84
C ARG A 203 -6.36 -14.51 1.28
N ALA A 204 -6.05 -13.23 1.04
CA ALA A 204 -4.79 -12.65 1.47
C ALA A 204 -4.68 -12.72 3.01
N GLY A 205 -3.49 -13.13 3.48
CA GLY A 205 -3.13 -13.11 4.89
C GLY A 205 -2.42 -11.81 5.26
N ASP A 206 -1.99 -11.72 6.51
CA ASP A 206 -1.22 -10.58 7.03
C ASP A 206 0.17 -10.48 6.35
N ASP A 207 0.71 -9.27 6.24
CA ASP A 207 2.07 -8.96 5.76
C ASP A 207 2.43 -9.52 4.36
N LEU A 208 1.43 -9.70 3.50
CA LEU A 208 1.64 -10.26 2.17
C LEU A 208 2.21 -9.18 1.24
N SER A 209 3.27 -9.48 0.51
CA SER A 209 3.78 -8.63 -0.58
C SER A 209 3.91 -9.45 -1.87
N VAL A 210 3.08 -9.12 -2.87
CA VAL A 210 3.02 -9.87 -4.13
C VAL A 210 3.16 -8.93 -5.31
N LYS A 211 4.07 -9.30 -6.22
CA LYS A 211 4.30 -8.64 -7.50
C LYS A 211 4.04 -9.61 -8.65
N LYS A 212 3.19 -9.23 -9.61
CA LYS A 212 2.89 -10.03 -10.81
C LYS A 212 2.85 -9.14 -12.04
N SER A 213 3.66 -9.48 -13.05
CA SER A 213 3.72 -8.74 -14.31
C SER A 213 2.96 -9.47 -15.43
N PHE A 214 2.40 -8.70 -16.36
CA PHE A 214 1.67 -9.22 -17.50
C PHE A 214 1.79 -8.30 -18.71
N THR A 215 1.69 -8.88 -19.90
CA THR A 215 1.70 -8.15 -21.18
C THR A 215 0.32 -8.13 -21.79
N VAL A 216 0.01 -7.04 -22.48
CA VAL A 216 -1.23 -6.79 -23.20
C VAL A 216 -0.88 -6.52 -24.67
N ALA A 217 -1.36 -7.36 -25.58
CA ALA A 217 -0.96 -7.32 -26.99
C ALA A 217 -1.68 -6.22 -27.81
N ASN A 218 -2.89 -5.84 -27.40
CA ASN A 218 -3.73 -4.79 -27.99
C ASN A 218 -4.53 -4.12 -26.88
N ASP A 219 -5.13 -2.96 -27.12
CA ASP A 219 -6.07 -2.37 -26.18
C ASP A 219 -7.16 -3.38 -25.76
N ILE A 220 -7.36 -3.53 -24.44
CA ILE A 220 -8.38 -4.41 -23.85
C ILE A 220 -9.16 -3.68 -22.77
N ASN A 221 -10.27 -4.29 -22.37
CA ASN A 221 -10.88 -4.04 -21.07
C ASN A 221 -10.32 -5.02 -20.04
N LEU A 222 -9.90 -4.51 -18.89
CA LEU A 222 -9.49 -5.30 -17.74
C LEU A 222 -10.49 -5.07 -16.62
N ASN A 223 -11.13 -6.15 -16.16
CA ASN A 223 -12.00 -6.13 -15.00
C ASN A 223 -11.16 -6.33 -13.74
N ILE A 224 -11.45 -5.55 -12.71
CA ILE A 224 -10.76 -5.53 -11.44
C ILE A 224 -11.81 -5.65 -10.34
N MET A 225 -11.62 -6.61 -9.44
CA MET A 225 -12.37 -6.74 -8.21
C MET A 225 -11.39 -6.78 -7.06
N GLU A 226 -11.58 -5.92 -6.08
CA GLU A 226 -10.73 -5.85 -4.90
C GLU A 226 -11.56 -5.62 -3.65
N ILE A 227 -11.17 -6.28 -2.57
CA ILE A 227 -11.71 -6.09 -1.22
C ILE A 227 -10.53 -5.97 -0.26
N GLY A 228 -10.47 -4.89 0.51
CA GLY A 228 -9.32 -4.56 1.36
C GLY A 228 -9.67 -3.61 2.51
N GLU A 229 -8.71 -3.40 3.42
CA GLU A 229 -8.84 -2.55 4.61
C GLU A 229 -8.44 -1.12 4.29
N GLN A 230 -9.37 -0.18 4.49
CA GLN A 230 -9.08 1.25 4.49
C GLN A 230 -9.35 1.87 5.86
N SER A 231 -8.35 2.57 6.42
CA SER A 231 -8.44 3.29 7.69
C SER A 231 -8.03 4.75 7.50
N ASP A 232 -8.84 5.71 7.96
CA ASP A 232 -8.56 7.16 7.88
C ASP A 232 -8.18 7.73 6.48
N GLY A 233 -8.52 7.00 5.42
CA GLY A 233 -8.19 7.35 4.03
C GLY A 233 -7.06 6.50 3.45
N ASP A 234 -6.25 5.90 4.31
CA ASP A 234 -5.11 5.03 3.98
C ASP A 234 -5.57 3.67 3.48
N LEU A 235 -5.03 3.27 2.33
CA LEU A 235 -5.27 1.99 1.67
C LEU A 235 -4.18 1.00 2.15
N ASN A 236 -4.55 0.09 3.05
CA ASN A 236 -3.64 -0.89 3.64
C ASN A 236 -3.58 -2.18 2.80
N ASP A 237 -4.71 -2.89 2.66
CA ASP A 237 -4.76 -4.18 1.94
C ASP A 237 -5.17 -4.00 0.48
N PHE A 238 -4.31 -3.32 -0.29
CA PHE A 238 -4.66 -2.88 -1.63
C PHE A 238 -3.56 -3.14 -2.64
N ALA A 239 -3.96 -3.09 -3.91
CA ALA A 239 -3.09 -3.23 -5.06
C ALA A 239 -3.07 -1.98 -5.92
N TRP A 240 -1.94 -1.77 -6.60
CA TRP A 240 -1.85 -0.89 -7.77
C TRP A 240 -1.40 -1.67 -9.00
N ILE A 241 -1.87 -1.21 -10.15
CA ILE A 241 -1.34 -1.60 -11.46
C ILE A 241 -0.52 -0.42 -11.97
N VAL A 242 0.74 -0.68 -12.31
CA VAL A 242 1.66 0.30 -12.90
C VAL A 242 2.10 -0.13 -14.29
N ASN A 243 2.44 0.82 -15.15
CA ASN A 243 3.18 0.52 -16.37
C ASN A 243 4.57 0.00 -15.99
N ALA A 244 4.97 -1.17 -16.50
CA ALA A 244 6.22 -1.81 -16.07
C ALA A 244 7.49 -1.09 -16.55
N ASN A 245 7.39 -0.26 -17.59
CA ASN A 245 8.53 0.46 -18.16
C ASN A 245 8.65 1.89 -17.61
N THR A 246 7.53 2.53 -17.27
CA THR A 246 7.52 3.92 -16.76
C THR A 246 7.21 4.01 -15.27
N TYR A 247 6.74 2.94 -14.63
CA TYR A 247 6.22 2.92 -13.25
C TYR A 247 5.06 3.91 -13.00
N GLU A 248 4.41 4.39 -14.06
CA GLU A 248 3.23 5.25 -13.92
C GLU A 248 2.05 4.43 -13.39
N LYS A 249 1.37 4.97 -12.37
CA LYS A 249 0.17 4.35 -11.80
C LYS A 249 -0.98 4.41 -12.80
N ILE A 250 -1.50 3.24 -13.16
CA ILE A 250 -2.66 3.06 -14.03
C ILE A 250 -3.93 2.89 -13.21
N TRP A 251 -3.82 2.19 -12.08
CA TRP A 251 -4.92 1.93 -11.15
C TRP A 251 -4.39 1.75 -9.72
N PRO A 252 -5.11 2.19 -8.68
CA PRO A 252 -6.31 3.03 -8.69
C PRO A 252 -6.03 4.39 -9.33
N ASN A 253 -7.06 4.97 -9.94
CA ASN A 253 -7.02 6.29 -10.57
C ASN A 253 -8.12 7.20 -10.01
N SER A 254 -8.23 8.42 -10.55
CA SER A 254 -9.22 9.41 -10.09
C SER A 254 -10.69 9.00 -10.27
N GLU A 255 -10.96 7.95 -11.05
CA GLU A 255 -12.29 7.38 -11.25
C GLU A 255 -12.57 6.19 -10.34
N THR A 256 -11.54 5.62 -9.70
CA THR A 256 -11.71 4.49 -8.78
C THR A 256 -12.54 4.94 -7.57
N ARG A 257 -13.55 4.14 -7.23
CA ARG A 257 -14.43 4.38 -6.08
C ARG A 257 -14.45 3.15 -5.20
N PHE A 258 -13.98 3.32 -3.98
CA PHE A 258 -14.05 2.31 -2.94
C PHE A 258 -15.35 2.49 -2.15
N LYS A 259 -16.13 1.42 -2.03
CA LYS A 259 -17.42 1.38 -1.32
C LYS A 259 -17.31 0.45 -0.12
N LYS A 260 -18.15 0.66 0.90
CA LYS A 260 -18.22 -0.26 2.04
C LYS A 260 -18.54 -1.69 1.54
N ALA A 261 -17.78 -2.69 1.98
CA ALA A 261 -17.89 -4.08 1.54
C ALA A 261 -18.77 -4.98 2.45
N GLY A 262 -19.49 -4.38 3.40
CA GLY A 262 -20.20 -5.09 4.47
C GLY A 262 -19.43 -5.08 5.79
N GLY A 263 -20.09 -5.48 6.87
CA GLY A 263 -19.48 -5.52 8.21
C GLY A 263 -18.96 -4.18 8.70
N GLY A 264 -17.71 -4.19 9.20
CA GLY A 264 -17.02 -3.04 9.75
C GLY A 264 -16.83 -1.90 8.74
N SER A 265 -16.60 -0.69 9.25
CA SER A 265 -16.42 0.52 8.43
C SER A 265 -15.12 0.53 7.60
N LYS A 266 -14.11 -0.22 8.06
CA LYS A 266 -12.80 -0.39 7.41
C LYS A 266 -12.83 -1.24 6.15
N ASN A 267 -13.80 -2.15 6.03
CA ASN A 267 -13.91 -3.02 4.86
C ASN A 267 -14.36 -2.23 3.64
N LYS A 268 -13.50 -2.15 2.62
CA LYS A 268 -13.82 -1.53 1.34
C LYS A 268 -13.75 -2.55 0.22
N SER A 269 -14.48 -2.24 -0.83
CA SER A 269 -14.46 -3.00 -2.07
C SER A 269 -14.56 -2.07 -3.26
N THR A 270 -14.04 -2.52 -4.40
CA THR A 270 -14.31 -1.93 -5.69
C THR A 270 -14.47 -2.99 -6.75
N PHE A 271 -15.32 -2.69 -7.73
CA PHE A 271 -15.44 -3.44 -8.97
C PHE A 271 -15.37 -2.41 -10.09
N GLN A 272 -14.33 -2.49 -10.90
CA GLN A 272 -14.07 -1.51 -11.96
C GLN A 272 -13.58 -2.23 -13.22
N THR A 273 -14.04 -1.77 -14.36
CA THR A 273 -13.44 -2.11 -15.66
C THR A 273 -12.60 -0.92 -16.09
N ILE A 274 -11.33 -1.15 -16.40
CA ILE A 274 -10.43 -0.13 -16.95
C ILE A 274 -10.05 -0.48 -18.39
N ARG A 275 -9.85 0.55 -19.21
CA ARG A 275 -9.26 0.37 -20.54
C ARG A 275 -7.74 0.35 -20.39
N LEU A 276 -7.12 -0.73 -20.85
CA LEU A 276 -5.68 -0.92 -20.75
C LEU A 276 -5.07 -0.98 -22.16
N PRO A 277 -4.24 0.01 -22.55
CA PRO A 277 -3.56 -0.02 -23.84
C PRO A 277 -2.63 -1.22 -24.01
N LYS A 278 -2.15 -1.43 -25.24
CA LYS A 278 -1.01 -2.33 -25.48
C LYS A 278 0.19 -1.92 -24.61
N GLY A 279 0.77 -2.87 -23.89
CA GLY A 279 1.93 -2.59 -23.05
C GLY A 279 2.28 -3.74 -22.10
N THR A 280 3.20 -3.44 -21.19
CA THR A 280 3.57 -4.33 -20.09
C THR A 280 3.22 -3.64 -18.78
N TYR A 281 2.62 -4.38 -17.87
CA TYR A 281 2.10 -3.86 -16.61
C TYR A 281 2.51 -4.75 -15.46
N THR A 282 2.57 -4.17 -14.27
CA THR A 282 2.85 -4.88 -13.03
C THR A 282 1.76 -4.56 -12.02
N LEU A 283 1.15 -5.61 -11.47
CA LEU A 283 0.28 -5.55 -10.30
C LEU A 283 1.15 -5.75 -9.06
N HIS A 284 1.10 -4.78 -8.16
CA HIS A 284 1.63 -4.83 -6.80
C HIS A 284 0.46 -4.96 -5.85
N TYR A 285 0.49 -5.91 -4.92
CA TYR A 285 -0.48 -6.05 -3.84
C TYR A 285 0.28 -6.14 -2.52
N ILE A 286 -0.19 -5.39 -1.52
CA ILE A 286 0.31 -5.46 -0.14
C ILE A 286 -0.85 -5.65 0.83
N SER A 287 -0.60 -6.31 1.96
CA SER A 287 -1.46 -6.30 3.14
C SER A 287 -0.67 -5.96 4.40
N ASP A 288 -1.35 -5.39 5.39
CA ASP A 288 -0.80 -5.08 6.70
C ASP A 288 -1.02 -6.20 7.73
N ASP A 289 -0.76 -5.94 9.00
CA ASP A 289 -0.85 -6.92 10.11
C ASP A 289 -2.20 -6.87 10.85
N SER A 290 -3.14 -6.06 10.38
CA SER A 290 -4.36 -5.71 11.09
C SER A 290 -5.57 -6.55 10.65
N HIS A 291 -5.54 -7.08 9.42
CA HIS A 291 -6.69 -7.74 8.82
C HIS A 291 -6.35 -8.84 7.80
N SER A 292 -6.86 -10.05 8.04
CA SER A 292 -6.72 -11.17 7.12
C SER A 292 -8.02 -11.90 6.86
N TYR A 293 -8.04 -12.67 5.76
CA TYR A 293 -9.24 -13.38 5.32
C TYR A 293 -9.83 -14.34 6.36
N ASP A 294 -9.02 -14.87 7.26
CA ASP A 294 -9.44 -15.80 8.29
C ASP A 294 -9.53 -15.16 9.68
N LYS A 295 -8.96 -13.97 9.92
CA LYS A 295 -8.92 -13.29 11.21
C LYS A 295 -9.27 -11.80 11.08
N TRP A 296 -10.42 -11.44 11.62
CA TRP A 296 -11.00 -10.10 11.47
C TRP A 296 -11.00 -9.37 12.81
N ASN A 297 -10.40 -8.17 12.90
CA ASN A 297 -10.46 -7.32 14.10
C ASN A 297 -11.78 -6.52 14.22
N VAL A 298 -12.57 -6.49 13.14
CA VAL A 298 -13.95 -5.98 13.08
C VAL A 298 -14.85 -7.01 12.40
N LEU A 299 -16.15 -6.74 12.26
CA LEU A 299 -17.02 -7.58 11.44
C LEU A 299 -16.46 -7.70 10.01
N PRO A 300 -16.43 -8.92 9.43
CA PRO A 300 -15.88 -9.15 8.11
C PRO A 300 -16.73 -8.52 6.98
N PRO A 301 -16.16 -8.34 5.78
CA PRO A 301 -16.93 -8.01 4.59
C PRO A 301 -17.90 -9.15 4.24
N TYR A 302 -18.87 -8.86 3.37
CA TYR A 302 -19.83 -9.87 2.92
C TYR A 302 -19.22 -10.91 1.97
N ASP A 303 -18.08 -10.62 1.34
CA ASP A 303 -17.35 -11.58 0.53
C ASP A 303 -15.91 -11.77 1.03
N PRO A 304 -15.74 -12.40 2.20
CA PRO A 304 -14.42 -12.56 2.84
C PRO A 304 -13.48 -13.46 2.02
N GLN A 305 -14.03 -14.29 1.14
CA GLN A 305 -13.24 -15.21 0.30
C GLN A 305 -12.51 -14.49 -0.82
N PHE A 306 -12.92 -13.27 -1.15
CA PHE A 306 -12.28 -12.39 -2.12
C PHE A 306 -11.51 -11.24 -1.46
N TRP A 307 -11.15 -11.37 -0.17
CA TRP A 307 -10.17 -10.47 0.46
C TRP A 307 -8.86 -10.51 -0.32
N GLY A 308 -8.44 -9.34 -0.81
CA GLY A 308 -7.39 -9.16 -1.81
C GLY A 308 -7.92 -8.70 -3.16
N ILE A 309 -7.25 -9.09 -4.25
CA ILE A 309 -7.52 -8.60 -5.61
C ILE A 309 -7.64 -9.73 -6.63
N THR A 310 -8.57 -9.61 -7.57
CA THR A 310 -8.65 -10.44 -8.77
C THR A 310 -8.82 -9.58 -10.01
N VAL A 311 -8.04 -9.85 -11.05
CA VAL A 311 -8.09 -9.16 -12.34
C VAL A 311 -8.24 -10.15 -13.48
N TRP A 312 -9.10 -9.83 -14.44
CA TRP A 312 -9.36 -10.69 -15.60
C TRP A 312 -9.80 -9.86 -16.82
N PRO A 313 -9.38 -10.25 -18.03
CA PRO A 313 -9.86 -9.64 -19.26
C PRO A 313 -11.28 -10.12 -19.58
N ASP A 314 -11.93 -9.46 -20.54
CA ASP A 314 -13.12 -10.02 -21.17
C ASP A 314 -12.78 -11.32 -21.93
N GLU A 315 -13.78 -12.19 -22.14
CA GLU A 315 -13.58 -13.51 -22.78
C GLU A 315 -12.89 -13.40 -24.15
N ALA A 316 -13.26 -12.39 -24.94
CA ALA A 316 -12.68 -12.13 -26.26
C ALA A 316 -11.21 -11.66 -26.21
N ASP A 317 -10.75 -11.18 -25.06
CA ASP A 317 -9.43 -10.60 -24.83
C ASP A 317 -8.47 -11.54 -24.09
N LYS A 318 -8.94 -12.70 -23.60
CA LYS A 318 -8.10 -13.69 -22.89
C LYS A 318 -6.82 -14.08 -23.62
N SER A 319 -6.89 -14.25 -24.94
CA SER A 319 -5.72 -14.61 -25.76
C SER A 319 -4.72 -13.47 -25.97
N LYS A 320 -5.09 -12.24 -25.61
CA LYS A 320 -4.29 -11.01 -25.78
C LYS A 320 -3.50 -10.64 -24.53
N VAL A 321 -3.71 -11.35 -23.42
CA VAL A 321 -3.00 -11.15 -22.16
C VAL A 321 -2.22 -12.39 -21.77
N LYS A 322 -1.09 -12.19 -21.12
CA LYS A 322 -0.33 -13.26 -20.50
C LYS A 322 0.50 -12.72 -19.36
N THR A 323 0.62 -13.49 -18.28
CA THR A 323 1.59 -13.22 -17.22
C THR A 323 3.00 -13.46 -17.75
N ILE A 324 3.95 -12.69 -17.23
CA ILE A 324 5.37 -12.79 -17.59
C ILE A 324 6.24 -12.62 -16.35
N GLU A 325 7.46 -13.10 -16.42
CA GLU A 325 8.54 -12.63 -15.55
C GLU A 325 9.11 -11.35 -16.16
N GLN A 326 9.16 -10.28 -15.38
CA GLN A 326 9.64 -8.98 -15.81
C GLN A 326 10.98 -8.68 -15.13
N GLU A 327 11.99 -8.37 -15.94
CA GLU A 327 13.27 -7.89 -15.43
C GLU A 327 13.14 -6.50 -14.82
N ASP A 328 14.02 -6.23 -13.86
CA ASP A 328 14.14 -4.93 -13.22
C ASP A 328 14.57 -3.87 -14.26
N PRO A 329 13.74 -2.85 -14.55
CA PRO A 329 14.03 -1.87 -15.59
C PRO A 329 14.97 -0.76 -15.12
N PHE A 330 15.29 -0.66 -13.82
CA PHE A 330 16.08 0.44 -13.29
C PHE A 330 17.56 0.33 -13.69
N VAL A 331 18.15 1.48 -14.07
CA VAL A 331 19.59 1.59 -14.38
C VAL A 331 20.41 2.06 -13.19
N LEU A 332 19.77 2.70 -12.21
CA LEU A 332 20.35 3.10 -10.93
C LEU A 332 19.30 2.84 -9.85
N LYS A 333 19.74 2.31 -8.70
CA LYS A 333 18.90 2.06 -7.53
C LYS A 333 19.68 2.37 -6.26
N LEU A 334 19.17 3.32 -5.49
CA LEU A 334 19.52 3.56 -4.10
C LEU A 334 18.24 3.33 -3.30
N ASN A 335 17.81 2.07 -3.25
CA ASN A 335 16.54 1.66 -2.69
C ASN A 335 16.73 0.70 -1.51
N LYS A 336 15.62 0.33 -0.88
CA LYS A 336 15.62 -0.44 0.37
C LYS A 336 16.42 0.25 1.47
N ALA A 337 16.38 1.59 1.47
CA ALA A 337 17.09 2.41 2.45
C ALA A 337 16.57 2.09 3.86
N LYS A 338 17.49 1.87 4.80
CA LYS A 338 17.23 1.60 6.22
C LYS A 338 17.33 2.90 7.01
N ASN A 339 16.84 2.94 8.25
CA ASN A 339 16.95 4.11 9.13
C ASN A 339 18.39 4.67 9.15
N ASN A 340 18.50 5.99 9.17
CA ASN A 340 19.76 6.75 9.13
C ASN A 340 20.65 6.44 7.91
N ALA A 341 20.08 5.98 6.79
CA ALA A 341 20.85 5.74 5.58
C ALA A 341 21.23 7.06 4.92
N TYR A 342 22.46 7.12 4.41
CA TYR A 342 22.93 8.12 3.46
C TYR A 342 23.54 7.39 2.26
N LEU A 343 22.76 7.27 1.18
CA LEU A 343 23.11 6.51 -0.01
C LEU A 343 23.52 7.45 -1.13
N SER A 344 24.51 7.04 -1.93
CA SER A 344 24.92 7.79 -3.11
C SER A 344 25.42 6.89 -4.24
N GLN A 345 25.23 7.33 -5.48
CA GLN A 345 25.74 6.65 -6.68
C GLN A 345 26.03 7.68 -7.77
N GLY A 346 27.28 7.67 -8.26
CA GLY A 346 27.68 8.47 -9.40
C GLY A 346 27.17 7.88 -10.72
N PHE A 347 26.89 8.76 -11.69
CA PHE A 347 26.64 8.36 -13.07
C PHE A 347 27.10 9.44 -14.06
N THR A 348 27.51 9.00 -15.24
CA THR A 348 27.89 9.85 -16.37
C THR A 348 26.89 9.66 -17.51
N LEU A 349 26.43 10.78 -18.07
CA LEU A 349 25.65 10.82 -19.30
C LEU A 349 26.58 11.14 -20.47
N LYS A 350 26.70 10.24 -21.44
CA LYS A 350 27.57 10.42 -22.63
C LYS A 350 27.04 11.45 -23.64
N LYS A 351 25.76 11.80 -23.52
CA LYS A 351 25.02 12.78 -24.33
C LYS A 351 23.89 13.36 -23.48
N ASP A 352 23.21 14.38 -23.98
CA ASP A 352 21.98 14.87 -23.37
C ASP A 352 20.93 13.76 -23.35
N MET A 353 20.31 13.54 -22.20
CA MET A 353 19.35 12.45 -22.00
C MET A 353 18.15 12.92 -21.19
N LYS A 354 16.98 12.45 -21.63
CA LYS A 354 15.78 12.44 -20.79
C LYS A 354 15.81 11.19 -19.92
N ILE A 355 15.84 11.37 -18.62
CA ILE A 355 15.79 10.27 -17.65
C ILE A 355 14.49 10.34 -16.86
N ARG A 356 14.02 9.21 -16.37
CA ARG A 356 12.90 9.15 -15.44
C ARG A 356 13.42 8.87 -14.05
N VAL A 357 13.02 9.69 -13.09
CA VAL A 357 13.37 9.55 -11.68
C VAL A 357 12.14 9.13 -10.91
N LEU A 358 12.25 7.99 -10.25
CA LEU A 358 11.27 7.47 -9.31
C LEU A 358 11.88 7.56 -7.92
N SER A 359 11.25 8.27 -6.99
CA SER A 359 11.71 8.35 -5.60
C SER A 359 10.56 8.20 -4.64
N GLN A 360 10.76 7.44 -3.58
CA GLN A 360 9.77 7.12 -2.57
C GLN A 360 10.36 7.34 -1.18
N GLY A 361 9.62 8.01 -0.32
CA GLY A 361 10.09 8.43 1.00
C GLY A 361 8.96 8.99 1.87
N GLU A 362 9.33 9.45 3.06
CA GLU A 362 8.43 9.92 4.10
C GLU A 362 8.33 11.45 4.10
N SER A 363 7.10 11.96 4.19
CA SER A 363 6.86 13.36 4.56
C SER A 363 6.84 13.56 6.08
N SER A 364 7.55 14.58 6.58
CA SER A 364 7.59 14.95 8.01
C SER A 364 6.57 16.03 8.41
N GLY A 365 5.72 16.50 7.49
CA GLY A 365 4.73 17.54 7.76
C GLY A 365 3.99 18.01 6.52
N ASP A 366 3.63 19.30 6.44
CA ASP A 366 2.92 19.90 5.30
C ASP A 366 3.83 20.33 4.14
N PHE A 367 5.14 20.52 4.39
CA PHE A 367 6.07 21.02 3.37
C PHE A 367 7.39 20.26 3.22
N ASP A 368 7.76 19.39 4.17
CA ASP A 368 9.09 18.80 4.26
C ASP A 368 9.07 17.27 4.12
N MET A 369 10.18 16.74 3.63
CA MET A 369 10.43 15.30 3.54
C MET A 369 11.44 14.91 4.63
N ALA A 370 11.17 13.82 5.35
CA ALA A 370 12.15 13.17 6.21
C ALA A 370 13.10 12.31 5.36
N ASP A 371 12.52 11.49 4.47
CA ASP A 371 13.26 10.61 3.59
C ASP A 371 13.07 11.06 2.14
N TYR A 372 14.16 11.36 1.44
CA TYR A 372 14.09 11.87 0.09
C TYR A 372 15.39 11.68 -0.66
N GLY A 373 15.31 11.84 -1.98
CA GLY A 373 16.46 11.78 -2.88
C GLY A 373 16.62 13.05 -3.68
N TRP A 374 17.85 13.30 -4.12
CA TRP A 374 18.22 14.42 -4.98
C TRP A 374 19.32 14.01 -5.95
N ILE A 375 19.54 14.82 -6.99
CA ILE A 375 20.59 14.63 -7.99
C ILE A 375 21.38 15.93 -8.11
N VAL A 376 22.70 15.82 -8.00
CA VAL A 376 23.65 16.93 -8.12
C VAL A 376 24.47 16.77 -9.40
N ASN A 377 24.68 17.85 -10.15
CA ASN A 377 25.70 17.89 -11.20
C ASN A 377 27.07 18.10 -10.55
N THR A 378 28.05 17.25 -10.82
CA THR A 378 29.35 17.30 -10.11
C THR A 378 30.29 18.38 -10.63
N ASP A 379 30.07 18.91 -11.83
CA ASP A 379 30.88 20.00 -12.36
C ASP A 379 30.46 21.34 -11.74
N THR A 380 29.15 21.52 -11.53
CA THR A 380 28.55 22.75 -11.00
C THR A 380 28.14 22.65 -9.54
N HIS A 381 28.13 21.49 -8.90
CA HIS A 381 27.59 21.27 -7.55
C HIS A 381 26.15 21.75 -7.34
N THR A 382 25.41 22.00 -8.42
CA THR A 382 24.02 22.43 -8.34
C THR A 382 23.11 21.22 -8.26
N THR A 383 22.16 21.23 -7.33
CA THR A 383 21.04 20.28 -7.32
C THR A 383 20.19 20.49 -8.56
N VAL A 384 20.23 19.53 -9.49
CA VAL A 384 19.45 19.57 -10.75
C VAL A 384 18.08 18.92 -10.58
N TRP A 385 17.89 18.14 -9.52
CA TRP A 385 16.62 17.53 -9.17
C TRP A 385 16.55 17.20 -7.68
N GLU A 386 15.36 17.28 -7.10
CA GLU A 386 15.10 17.00 -5.69
C GLU A 386 13.66 16.51 -5.51
N PHE A 387 13.49 15.48 -4.66
CA PHE A 387 12.19 15.03 -4.22
C PHE A 387 11.69 15.89 -3.05
N THR A 388 10.68 16.72 -3.33
CA THR A 388 10.02 17.54 -2.33
C THR A 388 8.57 17.10 -2.13
N GLN A 389 7.99 17.40 -0.98
CA GLN A 389 6.61 17.04 -0.67
C GLN A 389 5.61 17.54 -1.72
N ARG A 390 5.81 18.76 -2.25
CA ARG A 390 4.94 19.32 -3.31
C ARG A 390 4.92 18.51 -4.59
N LYS A 391 5.98 17.76 -4.89
CA LYS A 391 6.08 16.87 -6.06
C LYS A 391 5.54 15.47 -5.75
N GLY A 392 5.42 15.12 -4.47
CA GLY A 392 5.02 13.80 -3.99
C GLY A 392 3.53 13.54 -4.12
N GLN A 393 3.20 12.29 -4.41
CA GLN A 393 1.85 11.74 -4.37
C GLN A 393 1.80 10.64 -3.30
N TYR A 394 0.62 10.38 -2.74
CA TYR A 394 0.42 9.27 -1.81
C TYR A 394 0.87 7.93 -2.42
N ALA A 395 1.67 7.16 -1.66
CA ALA A 395 2.35 5.94 -2.13
C ALA A 395 1.73 4.61 -1.64
N GLY A 396 0.55 4.65 -1.02
CA GLY A 396 -0.07 3.48 -0.35
C GLY A 396 0.33 3.38 1.13
N GLY A 397 -0.37 2.56 1.92
CA GLY A 397 -0.14 2.44 3.37
C GLY A 397 -0.41 3.75 4.11
N GLY A 398 0.43 4.10 5.07
CA GLY A 398 0.26 5.34 5.85
C GLY A 398 0.35 6.63 5.03
N GLU A 399 -0.41 7.66 5.42
CA GLU A 399 -0.51 8.96 4.71
C GLU A 399 0.85 9.60 4.37
N LYS A 400 1.84 9.42 5.25
CA LYS A 400 3.19 10.00 5.13
C LYS A 400 4.04 9.39 4.01
N ASN A 401 3.62 8.24 3.47
CA ASN A 401 4.30 7.60 2.34
C ASN A 401 4.07 8.41 1.07
N LYS A 402 5.14 9.00 0.53
CA LYS A 402 5.10 9.78 -0.72
C LYS A 402 5.95 9.13 -1.80
N ILE A 403 5.52 9.29 -3.05
CA ILE A 403 6.24 8.87 -4.24
C ILE A 403 6.20 9.96 -5.30
N VAL A 404 7.31 10.18 -5.98
CA VAL A 404 7.42 11.01 -7.18
C VAL A 404 7.89 10.15 -8.34
N ASN A 405 7.26 10.30 -9.51
CA ASN A 405 7.64 9.65 -10.75
C ASN A 405 7.64 10.72 -11.84
N GLN A 406 8.81 11.15 -12.30
CA GLN A 406 8.92 12.24 -13.26
C GLN A 406 10.04 12.07 -14.27
N GLU A 407 9.85 12.64 -15.45
CA GLU A 407 10.91 12.77 -16.45
C GLU A 407 11.63 14.11 -16.27
N ILE A 408 12.95 14.08 -16.40
CA ILE A 408 13.81 15.28 -16.41
C ILE A 408 14.81 15.19 -17.56
N ASP A 409 15.12 16.34 -18.13
CA ASP A 409 16.15 16.47 -19.16
C ASP A 409 17.47 16.88 -18.49
N LEU A 410 18.49 16.04 -18.63
CA LEU A 410 19.84 16.31 -18.13
C LEU A 410 20.82 16.42 -19.32
N PRO A 411 21.62 17.50 -19.38
CA PRO A 411 22.71 17.58 -20.33
C PRO A 411 23.72 16.45 -20.17
N LYS A 412 24.57 16.25 -21.18
CA LYS A 412 25.79 15.47 -21.05
C LYS A 412 26.60 15.97 -19.85
N GLY A 413 26.99 15.09 -18.95
CA GLY A 413 27.75 15.48 -17.77
C GLY A 413 27.90 14.36 -16.75
N ASN A 414 28.46 14.71 -15.61
CA ASN A 414 28.64 13.84 -14.46
C ASN A 414 27.70 14.26 -13.33
N TYR A 415 27.11 13.27 -12.68
CA TYR A 415 26.08 13.48 -11.68
C TYR A 415 26.24 12.50 -10.54
N VAL A 416 25.71 12.86 -9.37
CA VAL A 416 25.53 11.93 -8.25
C VAL A 416 24.08 11.98 -7.82
N ALA A 417 23.45 10.81 -7.76
CA ALA A 417 22.16 10.62 -7.11
C ALA A 417 22.39 10.32 -5.63
N TYR A 418 21.56 10.88 -4.77
CA TYR A 418 21.59 10.69 -3.33
C TYR A 418 20.22 10.27 -2.81
N PHE A 419 20.21 9.60 -1.66
CA PHE A 419 19.01 9.35 -0.87
C PHE A 419 19.34 9.32 0.62
N VAL A 420 18.49 9.92 1.44
CA VAL A 420 18.64 9.96 2.90
C VAL A 420 17.38 9.47 3.59
N THR A 421 17.54 8.90 4.79
CA THR A 421 16.41 8.57 5.68
C THR A 421 16.67 9.05 7.10
N ASP A 422 15.60 9.30 7.85
CA ASP A 422 15.63 9.53 9.29
C ASP A 422 15.67 8.22 10.12
N ASP A 423 15.39 8.30 11.42
CA ASP A 423 15.49 7.18 12.35
C ASP A 423 14.19 6.39 12.58
N SER A 424 13.08 6.72 11.91
CA SER A 424 11.74 6.35 12.37
C SER A 424 10.88 5.52 11.41
N HIS A 425 11.11 5.58 10.09
CA HIS A 425 10.27 4.86 9.13
C HIS A 425 10.99 4.61 7.80
N ALA A 426 11.58 3.42 7.68
CA ALA A 426 12.32 3.04 6.48
C ALA A 426 12.06 1.58 6.08
N TYR A 427 12.74 1.13 5.02
CA TYR A 427 12.50 -0.18 4.45
C TYR A 427 12.66 -1.31 5.47
N GLY A 428 11.55 -2.00 5.77
CA GLY A 428 11.52 -3.13 6.69
C GLY A 428 11.53 -2.77 8.17
N ASP A 429 11.36 -1.49 8.50
CA ASP A 429 11.11 -0.99 9.84
C ASP A 429 10.12 0.19 9.76
N TRP A 430 8.84 -0.17 9.65
CA TRP A 430 7.76 0.78 9.37
C TRP A 430 6.98 1.07 10.65
N ASN A 431 6.93 2.33 11.08
CA ASN A 431 6.10 2.75 12.21
C ASN A 431 4.60 2.93 11.89
N VAL A 432 4.21 2.83 10.61
CA VAL A 432 2.84 2.79 10.09
C VAL A 432 2.79 1.85 8.88
N ALA A 433 1.61 1.58 8.31
CA ALA A 433 1.48 0.70 7.15
C ALA A 433 2.47 1.07 6.03
N PRO A 434 3.23 0.09 5.50
CA PRO A 434 4.26 0.33 4.49
C PRO A 434 3.66 0.85 3.19
N PRO A 435 4.44 1.55 2.36
CA PRO A 435 3.96 1.93 1.05
C PRO A 435 3.74 0.70 0.17
N LEU A 436 3.02 0.86 -0.94
CA LEU A 436 2.64 -0.27 -1.78
C LEU A 436 3.83 -1.03 -2.40
N VAL A 437 4.92 -0.33 -2.69
CA VAL A 437 6.11 -0.92 -3.30
C VAL A 437 7.32 -0.72 -2.38
N PRO A 438 7.35 -1.37 -1.20
CA PRO A 438 8.35 -1.13 -0.15
C PRO A 438 9.79 -1.20 -0.66
N GLU A 439 10.07 -2.10 -1.61
CA GLU A 439 11.40 -2.30 -2.16
C GLU A 439 11.96 -1.10 -2.93
N LEU A 440 11.12 -0.10 -3.23
CA LEU A 440 11.50 1.14 -3.90
C LEU A 440 11.70 2.32 -2.96
N TRP A 441 11.55 2.15 -1.64
CA TRP A 441 11.91 3.18 -0.65
C TRP A 441 13.36 3.62 -0.87
N GLY A 442 13.53 4.84 -1.36
CA GLY A 442 14.75 5.22 -2.08
C GLY A 442 14.52 6.00 -3.36
N ILE A 443 15.61 6.19 -4.12
CA ILE A 443 15.61 6.76 -5.47
C ILE A 443 16.04 5.70 -6.48
N SER A 444 15.35 5.66 -7.62
CA SER A 444 15.64 4.79 -8.75
C SER A 444 15.52 5.57 -10.07
N ILE A 445 16.36 5.25 -11.04
CA ILE A 445 16.38 5.92 -12.35
C ILE A 445 16.10 4.92 -13.45
N LEU A 446 15.26 5.33 -14.41
CA LEU A 446 14.96 4.60 -15.64
C LEU A 446 15.39 5.44 -16.86
N VAL A 447 15.76 4.75 -17.94
CA VAL A 447 16.02 5.37 -19.24
C VAL A 447 15.28 4.60 -20.33
N ASN A 448 14.50 5.31 -21.16
CA ASN A 448 13.62 4.69 -22.16
C ASN A 448 14.39 4.23 -23.42
N SER A 449 15.53 4.86 -23.72
CA SER A 449 16.40 4.53 -24.85
C SER A 449 17.86 4.80 -24.48
N ASP A 450 18.78 4.27 -25.30
CA ASP A 450 20.21 4.57 -25.22
C ASP A 450 20.84 4.26 -23.84
N LYS A 451 20.46 3.14 -23.22
CA LYS A 451 20.98 2.70 -21.91
C LYS A 451 22.52 2.71 -21.84
N ASP A 452 23.21 2.43 -22.94
CA ASP A 452 24.69 2.47 -23.03
C ASP A 452 25.31 3.88 -22.88
N SER A 453 24.47 4.93 -22.97
CA SER A 453 24.84 6.32 -22.74
C SER A 453 24.74 6.73 -21.26
N PHE A 454 24.10 5.91 -20.43
CA PHE A 454 24.04 6.06 -18.98
C PHE A 454 25.05 5.10 -18.34
N VAL A 455 26.12 5.63 -17.76
CA VAL A 455 27.20 4.81 -17.17
C VAL A 455 27.29 5.08 -15.68
N LEU A 456 27.15 4.05 -14.86
CA LEU A 456 27.40 4.15 -13.43
C LEU A 456 28.90 4.37 -13.15
N THR A 457 29.19 5.24 -12.20
CA THR A 457 30.54 5.60 -11.75
C THR A 457 30.59 5.66 -10.22
N ASP A 458 31.76 5.57 -9.62
CA ASP A 458 31.86 5.77 -8.17
C ASP A 458 31.56 7.23 -7.84
N ALA A 459 30.72 7.47 -6.83
CA ALA A 459 30.28 8.82 -6.44
C ALA A 459 31.47 9.76 -6.15
N GLN A 460 32.56 9.25 -5.59
CA GLN A 460 33.79 10.01 -5.34
C GLN A 460 34.64 10.26 -6.59
N SER A 461 34.56 9.39 -7.60
CA SER A 461 35.33 9.52 -8.85
C SER A 461 34.73 10.54 -9.82
N ALA A 462 33.43 10.83 -9.69
CA ALA A 462 32.72 11.81 -10.51
C ALA A 462 33.18 13.27 -10.24
N SER A 463 33.99 13.50 -9.20
CA SER A 463 34.41 14.83 -8.72
C SER A 463 35.88 15.18 -9.02
N SER A 464 36.66 14.33 -9.71
CA SER A 464 38.08 14.63 -9.96
C SER A 464 38.25 15.68 -11.08
N ASN A 465 38.10 16.95 -10.73
CA ASN A 465 38.20 18.06 -11.67
C ASN A 465 39.61 18.69 -11.65
N SER A 466 40.27 18.76 -12.82
CA SER A 466 41.59 19.39 -12.97
C SER A 466 41.60 20.92 -12.73
N GLN A 467 40.44 21.50 -12.38
CA GLN A 467 40.27 22.93 -12.10
C GLN A 467 40.37 23.28 -10.61
N ILE A 468 40.47 22.31 -9.71
CA ILE A 468 40.57 22.58 -8.26
C ILE A 468 41.94 23.21 -7.95
N LEU A 469 41.92 24.43 -7.42
CA LEU A 469 43.12 25.14 -6.95
C LEU A 469 43.43 24.81 -5.49
N ALA A 470 42.39 24.73 -4.65
CA ALA A 470 42.48 24.33 -3.25
C ALA A 470 41.13 23.76 -2.79
N GLU A 471 41.17 22.77 -1.91
CA GLU A 471 39.99 22.08 -1.39
C GLU A 471 40.18 21.70 0.07
N ILE A 472 39.26 22.14 0.92
CA ILE A 472 39.13 21.78 2.33
C ILE A 472 37.68 21.35 2.49
N VAL A 473 37.41 20.05 2.50
CA VAL A 473 36.05 19.50 2.56
C VAL A 473 35.99 18.37 3.57
N ARG A 474 34.78 17.96 3.96
CA ARG A 474 34.55 16.93 5.00
C ARG A 474 35.12 17.35 6.35
N VAL A 475 35.05 18.64 6.65
CA VAL A 475 35.58 19.21 7.89
C VAL A 475 34.69 18.77 9.06
N ARG A 476 35.33 18.33 10.14
CA ARG A 476 34.67 17.86 11.37
C ARG A 476 34.66 18.94 12.45
N ASP A 477 34.11 18.62 13.61
CA ASP A 477 34.05 19.49 14.78
C ASP A 477 35.41 20.03 15.23
N ASP A 478 35.43 21.29 15.65
CA ASP A 478 36.57 22.01 16.23
C ASP A 478 37.83 22.02 15.32
N GLU A 479 37.65 21.99 14.00
CA GLU A 479 38.75 21.93 13.04
C GLU A 479 39.05 23.31 12.43
N ARG A 480 40.33 23.69 12.43
CA ARG A 480 40.83 24.84 11.69
C ARG A 480 41.87 24.43 10.66
N ILE A 481 41.45 24.36 9.40
CA ILE A 481 42.27 23.84 8.30
C ILE A 481 42.66 24.97 7.36
N ARG A 482 43.84 24.84 6.74
CA ARG A 482 44.31 25.75 5.69
C ARG A 482 45.00 25.04 4.55
N LYS A 483 44.85 25.56 3.34
CA LYS A 483 45.59 25.11 2.14
C LYS A 483 46.02 26.29 1.29
N SER A 484 47.19 26.18 0.69
CA SER A 484 47.75 27.23 -0.16
C SER A 484 47.63 26.88 -1.64
N PHE A 485 47.47 27.91 -2.46
CA PHE A 485 47.51 27.82 -3.92
C PHE A 485 48.14 29.08 -4.51
N SER A 486 48.64 28.99 -5.74
CA SER A 486 49.31 30.10 -6.42
C SER A 486 48.68 30.35 -7.79
N LEU A 487 48.67 31.62 -8.19
CA LEU A 487 48.20 32.08 -9.49
C LEU A 487 49.33 32.81 -10.21
N ASP A 488 49.63 32.39 -11.43
CA ASP A 488 50.66 32.97 -12.30
C ASP A 488 50.20 34.24 -13.00
N LYS A 489 48.89 34.45 -13.08
CA LYS A 489 48.24 35.63 -13.67
C LYS A 489 46.94 35.92 -12.96
N GLU A 490 46.41 37.13 -13.20
CA GLU A 490 45.04 37.46 -12.81
C GLU A 490 44.07 36.40 -13.33
N THR A 491 43.31 35.79 -12.42
CA THR A 491 42.46 34.64 -12.70
C THR A 491 41.11 34.83 -12.02
N LYS A 492 40.04 34.59 -12.78
CA LYS A 492 38.70 34.46 -12.22
C LYS A 492 38.56 33.09 -11.57
N VAL A 493 38.19 33.07 -10.30
CA VAL A 493 38.00 31.83 -9.53
C VAL A 493 36.55 31.72 -9.08
N ARG A 494 36.05 30.49 -8.98
CA ARG A 494 34.78 30.17 -8.34
C ARG A 494 35.07 29.65 -6.94
N ILE A 495 34.32 30.13 -5.97
CA ILE A 495 34.38 29.68 -4.58
C ILE A 495 33.06 29.00 -4.28
N PHE A 496 33.15 27.74 -3.87
CA PHE A 496 32.03 26.94 -3.38
C PHE A 496 32.31 26.63 -1.91
N ALA A 497 31.52 27.18 -1.01
CA ALA A 497 31.71 27.01 0.43
C ALA A 497 30.38 26.71 1.12
N ILE A 498 30.32 25.61 1.86
CA ILE A 498 29.19 25.25 2.70
C ILE A 498 29.63 25.41 4.15
N GLY A 499 28.77 25.96 5.01
CA GLY A 499 29.01 26.06 6.44
C GLY A 499 27.70 26.21 7.22
N GLU A 500 27.81 26.51 8.51
CA GLU A 500 26.71 26.71 9.43
C GLU A 500 26.57 28.20 9.76
N GLY A 501 25.34 28.69 9.88
CA GLY A 501 25.08 30.02 10.40
C GLY A 501 23.71 30.14 11.06
N ASP A 502 23.66 30.96 12.10
CA ASP A 502 22.44 31.22 12.87
C ASP A 502 22.33 32.72 13.18
N ASP A 503 21.11 33.22 13.36
CA ASP A 503 20.78 34.60 13.70
C ASP A 503 21.45 35.70 12.83
N GLY A 504 21.85 35.35 11.60
CA GLY A 504 22.48 36.28 10.66
C GLY A 504 24.00 36.31 10.69
N ASP A 505 24.64 35.45 11.49
CA ASP A 505 26.08 35.25 11.57
C ASP A 505 26.46 33.83 11.07
N LEU A 506 27.72 33.62 10.70
CA LEU A 506 28.25 32.29 10.38
C LEU A 506 29.08 31.77 11.55
N VAL A 507 28.92 30.48 11.80
CA VAL A 507 29.64 29.71 12.83
C VAL A 507 30.76 28.94 12.15
N ASP A 508 30.41 28.16 11.12
CA ASP A 508 31.38 27.49 10.26
C ASP A 508 31.53 28.25 8.95
N LEU A 509 32.75 28.68 8.64
CA LEU A 509 32.99 29.49 7.46
C LEU A 509 34.40 29.37 6.88
N GLY A 510 34.51 29.74 5.61
CA GLY A 510 35.76 29.85 4.89
C GLY A 510 36.14 31.28 4.56
N TRP A 511 37.45 31.54 4.46
CA TRP A 511 37.99 32.80 3.95
C TRP A 511 39.31 32.58 3.20
N ILE A 512 39.67 33.53 2.33
CA ILE A 512 40.91 33.50 1.56
C ILE A 512 41.77 34.70 1.94
N LYS A 513 43.04 34.44 2.24
CA LYS A 513 44.05 35.48 2.45
C LYS A 513 45.06 35.51 1.32
N ASN A 514 45.49 36.71 0.95
CA ASN A 514 46.70 36.89 0.16
C ASN A 514 47.92 36.65 1.07
N SER A 515 48.74 35.64 0.75
CA SER A 515 49.80 35.16 1.63
C SER A 515 50.95 36.16 1.83
N ASN A 516 51.10 37.11 0.91
CA ASN A 516 52.15 38.14 0.98
C ASN A 516 51.74 39.37 1.81
N THR A 517 50.45 39.69 1.86
CA THR A 517 49.94 40.88 2.55
C THR A 517 49.15 40.58 3.82
N ASP A 518 48.85 39.30 4.07
CA ASP A 518 47.97 38.78 5.13
C ASP A 518 46.54 39.37 5.12
N LYS A 519 46.15 40.05 4.03
CA LYS A 519 44.81 40.60 3.86
C LYS A 519 43.82 39.52 3.46
N ILE A 520 42.66 39.50 4.11
CA ILE A 520 41.49 38.75 3.65
C ILE A 520 40.99 39.39 2.36
N VAL A 521 41.00 38.61 1.27
CA VAL A 521 40.54 39.06 -0.05
C VAL A 521 39.13 38.56 -0.37
N TRP A 522 38.64 37.59 0.41
CA TRP A 522 37.27 37.08 0.36
C TRP A 522 36.97 36.34 1.67
N GLU A 523 35.72 36.44 2.12
CA GLU A 523 35.20 35.76 3.31
C GLU A 523 33.73 35.39 3.05
N MET A 524 33.34 34.19 3.45
CA MET A 524 31.95 33.78 3.44
C MET A 524 31.21 34.53 4.56
N THR A 525 30.06 35.13 4.23
CA THR A 525 29.18 35.77 5.24
C THR A 525 27.76 35.28 5.08
N TYR A 526 26.97 35.34 6.15
CA TYR A 526 25.56 34.94 6.13
C TYR A 526 24.78 35.68 5.02
N ARG A 527 25.00 37.00 4.88
CA ARG A 527 24.34 37.86 3.89
C ARG A 527 24.69 37.54 2.44
N THR A 528 25.85 36.93 2.20
CA THR A 528 26.30 36.52 0.87
C THR A 528 25.99 35.06 0.56
N SER A 529 25.39 34.34 1.52
CA SER A 529 25.07 32.92 1.41
C SER A 529 23.58 32.68 1.23
N GLU A 530 23.23 31.55 0.63
CA GLU A 530 21.88 30.99 0.57
C GLU A 530 21.78 29.69 1.39
N ARG A 531 20.61 29.05 1.43
CA ARG A 531 20.45 27.77 2.15
C ARG A 531 21.10 26.64 1.36
N ALA A 532 21.85 25.76 2.02
CA ALA A 532 22.54 24.62 1.39
C ALA A 532 21.71 23.31 1.38
N GLY A 533 20.41 23.40 1.66
CA GLY A 533 19.53 22.25 1.87
C GLY A 533 19.54 21.75 3.33
N GLY A 534 18.60 20.87 3.67
CA GLY A 534 18.40 20.42 5.06
C GLY A 534 17.95 21.56 5.98
N ALA A 535 18.55 21.66 7.16
CA ALA A 535 18.23 22.69 8.14
C ALA A 535 18.55 24.12 7.64
N ASP A 536 17.78 25.10 8.12
CA ASP A 536 17.89 26.52 7.71
C ASP A 536 19.28 27.14 7.93
N LYS A 537 20.00 26.59 8.90
CA LYS A 537 21.36 26.98 9.30
C LYS A 537 22.44 26.50 8.35
N ASN A 538 22.14 25.55 7.47
CA ASN A 538 23.07 25.14 6.42
C ASN A 538 23.19 26.26 5.39
N ARG A 539 24.37 26.84 5.25
CA ARG A 539 24.65 27.99 4.40
C ARG A 539 25.56 27.59 3.25
N LEU A 540 25.28 28.11 2.06
CA LEU A 540 26.06 27.92 0.83
C LEU A 540 26.46 29.27 0.25
N TYR A 541 27.73 29.44 -0.04
CA TYR A 541 28.21 30.43 -1.00
C TYR A 541 28.66 29.71 -2.27
N ASP A 542 28.09 30.12 -3.41
CA ASP A 542 28.56 29.74 -4.73
C ASP A 542 28.69 31.00 -5.60
N GLY A 543 29.93 31.45 -5.80
CA GLY A 543 30.17 32.72 -6.47
C GLY A 543 31.56 32.84 -7.06
N THR A 544 31.79 33.92 -7.79
CA THR A 544 33.06 34.14 -8.48
C THR A 544 33.71 35.44 -8.07
N ILE A 545 35.03 35.42 -7.91
CA ILE A 545 35.86 36.62 -7.69
C ILE A 545 37.03 36.63 -8.67
N VAL A 546 37.68 37.78 -8.81
CA VAL A 546 38.92 37.91 -9.58
C VAL A 546 40.07 38.08 -8.59
N LEU A 547 41.08 37.21 -8.70
CA LEU A 547 42.29 37.26 -7.90
C LEU A 547 43.48 37.61 -8.80
N PRO A 548 44.29 38.63 -8.46
CA PRO A 548 45.56 38.89 -9.13
C PRO A 548 46.52 37.69 -9.11
N ALA A 549 47.62 37.80 -9.87
CA ALA A 549 48.74 36.88 -9.71
C ALA A 549 49.31 36.96 -8.28
N GLY A 550 49.60 35.81 -7.68
CA GLY A 550 50.16 35.75 -6.33
C GLY A 550 49.88 34.45 -5.61
N ASP A 551 50.31 34.40 -4.36
CA ASP A 551 50.13 33.27 -3.45
C ASP A 551 48.98 33.55 -2.48
N TYR A 552 48.15 32.54 -2.29
CA TYR A 552 46.94 32.62 -1.50
C TYR A 552 46.85 31.44 -0.53
N THR A 553 46.22 31.66 0.61
CA THR A 553 45.88 30.61 1.57
C THR A 553 44.38 30.65 1.85
N VAL A 554 43.71 29.53 1.56
CA VAL A 554 42.32 29.27 1.94
C VAL A 554 42.30 28.74 3.36
N TYR A 555 41.35 29.21 4.15
CA TYR A 555 41.07 28.77 5.51
C TYR A 555 39.62 28.31 5.60
N TYR A 556 39.38 27.37 6.51
CA TYR A 556 38.05 26.98 6.94
C TYR A 556 38.11 26.62 8.43
N GLU A 557 37.08 27.00 9.17
CA GLU A 557 36.98 26.79 10.61
C GLU A 557 35.55 26.34 10.96
N THR A 558 35.44 25.34 11.83
CA THR A 558 34.19 24.80 12.37
C THR A 558 34.11 24.96 13.88
N ASP A 559 32.89 24.96 14.41
CA ASP A 559 32.61 24.75 15.83
C ASP A 559 32.39 23.26 16.18
N GLY A 560 31.85 22.99 17.37
CA GLY A 560 31.73 21.63 17.91
C GLY A 560 30.33 21.02 17.85
N SER A 561 29.43 21.42 16.93
CA SER A 561 28.05 20.92 16.98
C SER A 561 27.37 20.55 15.65
N HIS A 562 27.87 20.97 14.48
CA HIS A 562 27.22 20.66 13.20
C HIS A 562 28.21 20.50 12.05
N SER A 563 28.82 19.32 11.94
CA SER A 563 29.89 19.09 10.96
C SER A 563 29.77 17.75 10.21
N TYR A 564 30.72 17.49 9.30
CA TYR A 564 30.67 16.31 8.44
C TYR A 564 30.59 14.99 9.23
N ARG A 565 29.42 14.33 9.12
CA ARG A 565 29.02 13.08 9.80
C ARG A 565 28.72 13.22 11.30
N ASP A 566 28.61 14.43 11.81
CA ASP A 566 28.16 14.71 13.18
C ASP A 566 27.19 15.91 13.15
N TRP A 567 25.99 15.66 12.63
CA TRP A 567 24.99 16.68 12.40
C TRP A 567 23.98 16.69 13.56
N ASN A 568 23.89 17.79 14.29
CA ASN A 568 22.84 17.99 15.31
C ASN A 568 21.46 18.39 14.73
N ASP A 569 21.34 18.49 13.41
CA ASP A 569 20.10 18.75 12.66
C ASP A 569 20.23 18.20 11.23
N THR A 570 19.20 18.33 10.38
CA THR A 570 19.20 17.80 9.01
C THR A 570 20.38 18.39 8.21
N PRO A 571 21.27 17.55 7.65
CA PRO A 571 22.51 18.00 7.02
C PRO A 571 22.32 18.73 5.69
N PRO A 572 23.33 19.47 5.20
CA PRO A 572 23.32 20.08 3.87
C PRO A 572 23.27 19.01 2.77
N TYR A 573 22.77 19.36 1.58
CA TYR A 573 22.63 18.39 0.49
C TYR A 573 23.97 17.85 -0.03
N ASP A 574 25.01 18.68 -0.07
CA ASP A 574 26.35 18.27 -0.50
C ASP A 574 27.30 18.15 0.70
N GLN A 575 26.97 17.22 1.61
CA GLN A 575 27.73 16.94 2.83
C GLN A 575 29.21 16.68 2.57
N GLU A 576 29.51 16.02 1.44
CA GLU A 576 30.87 15.69 1.04
C GLU A 576 31.72 16.95 0.76
N HIS A 577 31.09 18.11 0.58
CA HIS A 577 31.72 19.41 0.36
C HIS A 577 31.49 20.40 1.52
N TYR A 578 31.09 19.92 2.70
CA TYR A 578 31.09 20.74 3.92
C TYR A 578 32.50 21.24 4.21
N GLY A 579 32.70 22.56 4.04
CA GLY A 579 34.02 23.13 3.78
C GLY A 579 34.04 24.18 2.66
N ILE A 580 35.20 24.34 2.03
CA ILE A 580 35.46 25.31 0.95
C ILE A 580 36.33 24.70 -0.16
N THR A 581 35.88 24.91 -1.40
CA THR A 581 36.62 24.57 -2.61
C THR A 581 36.78 25.79 -3.50
N VAL A 582 38.00 26.00 -4.01
CA VAL A 582 38.35 27.07 -4.93
C VAL A 582 38.67 26.47 -6.29
N TYR A 583 37.89 26.83 -7.29
CA TYR A 583 38.05 26.38 -8.66
C TYR A 583 38.61 27.49 -9.54
N ARG A 584 39.50 27.11 -10.44
CA ARG A 584 39.86 27.94 -11.61
C ARG A 584 38.69 27.93 -12.59
N ILE A 585 38.27 29.11 -13.04
CA ILE A 585 37.33 29.23 -14.16
C ILE A 585 38.15 29.44 -15.42
N GLN A 586 37.89 28.64 -16.46
CA GLN A 586 38.54 28.79 -17.77
C GLN A 586 37.91 29.90 -18.60
#